data_AF-A0A7K5Y1B6-F1
#
_entry.id   AF-A0A7K5Y1B6-F1
#
_cell.length_a   1.000
_cell.length_b   1.000
_cell.length_c   1.000
_cell.angle_alpha   90.00
_cell.angle_beta   90.00
_cell.angle_gamma   90.00
#
_symmetry.space_group_name_H-M   'P 1'
#
loop_
_entity.id
_entity.type
_entity.pdbx_description
1 polymer ?
#
loop_
_entity_poly.entity_id
_entity_poly.type
_entity_poly.pdbx_seq_one_letter_code
_entity_poly.pdbx_strand_id
1 'polypeptide(L)'
;ATETTFTPSTMWAESYAVAEVKFFRRVARQAPRDTSHLRCLQLCAGSLMGTVFSSDALKTVAMHLLNTIPPSSWSSRELLVRLQDIMWYLHGCLEEKRLDHFFLGNENMPEDIILPPAFQAAEPTNLFHRLLQDPAAHAKALRDFEELKDRLTRLL
;
A
#
# COMPACT_ATOMS: atom_id res chain seq x y z
N ALA A 1 18.40 5.93 19.16
CA ALA A 1 17.76 7.25 19.32
C ALA A 1 16.55 7.27 18.42
N THR A 2 15.36 7.44 18.99
CA THR A 2 14.08 7.43 18.28
C THR A 2 13.90 8.82 17.69
N GLU A 3 14.17 9.00 16.39
CA GLU A 3 13.79 10.21 15.68
C GLU A 3 12.27 10.22 15.50
N THR A 4 11.57 10.78 16.48
CA THR A 4 10.24 11.33 16.29
C THR A 4 10.35 12.51 15.34
N THR A 5 9.75 12.38 14.16
CA THR A 5 9.48 13.49 13.25
C THR A 5 8.78 14.60 14.03
N PHE A 6 9.50 15.70 14.30
CA PHE A 6 8.94 16.90 14.87
C PHE A 6 7.98 17.50 13.84
N THR A 7 6.67 17.26 14.00
CA THR A 7 5.66 18.17 13.46
C THR A 7 5.71 19.43 14.32
N PRO A 8 6.10 20.60 13.77
CA PRO A 8 5.97 21.87 14.48
C PRO A 8 4.52 22.02 14.98
N SER A 9 4.34 22.59 16.17
CA SER A 9 3.05 22.75 16.86
C SER A 9 1.93 23.43 16.04
N THR A 10 2.23 23.93 14.85
CA THR A 10 1.34 24.66 13.95
C THR A 10 0.97 23.90 12.67
N MET A 11 1.44 22.67 12.47
CA MET A 11 1.14 21.88 11.26
C MET A 11 0.08 20.79 11.55
N TRP A 12 -0.97 20.75 10.73
CA TRP A 12 -1.97 19.68 10.74
C TRP A 12 -1.57 18.60 9.74
N ALA A 13 -1.66 17.33 10.14
CA ALA A 13 -1.44 16.22 9.22
C ALA A 13 -2.61 16.12 8.22
N GLU A 14 -2.29 16.02 6.94
CA GLU A 14 -3.29 15.74 5.92
C GLU A 14 -3.86 14.33 6.10
N SER A 15 -5.17 14.17 5.92
CA SER A 15 -5.84 12.87 5.97
C SER A 15 -6.49 12.55 4.64
N TYR A 16 -6.20 11.35 4.13
CA TYR A 16 -6.75 10.84 2.87
C TYR A 16 -7.90 9.85 3.09
N ALA A 17 -8.34 9.63 4.34
CA ALA A 17 -9.29 8.58 4.71
C ALA A 17 -10.60 8.62 3.90
N VAL A 18 -11.11 9.81 3.55
CA VAL A 18 -12.31 9.94 2.70
C VAL A 18 -12.04 9.44 1.28
N ALA A 19 -10.87 9.73 0.72
CA ALA A 19 -10.46 9.22 -0.59
C ALA A 19 -10.24 7.70 -0.54
N GLU A 20 -9.63 7.18 0.53
CA GLU A 20 -9.49 5.73 0.76
C GLU A 20 -10.86 5.03 0.75
N VAL A 21 -11.82 5.54 1.52
CA VAL A 21 -13.18 4.98 1.60
C VAL A 21 -13.87 5.02 0.23
N LYS A 22 -13.72 6.10 -0.53
CA LYS A 22 -14.27 6.20 -1.89
C LYS A 22 -13.65 5.15 -2.81
N PHE A 23 -12.32 4.98 -2.76
CA PHE A 23 -11.61 3.99 -3.56
C PHE A 23 -12.08 2.56 -3.24
N PHE A 24 -12.07 2.15 -1.98
CA PHE A 24 -12.48 0.80 -1.62
C PHE A 24 -13.97 0.55 -1.88
N ARG A 25 -14.83 1.57 -1.77
CA ARG A 25 -16.24 1.46 -2.16
C ARG A 25 -16.39 1.24 -3.66
N ARG A 26 -15.59 1.93 -4.49
CA ARG A 26 -15.56 1.70 -5.94
C ARG A 26 -15.14 0.27 -6.26
N VAL A 27 -14.05 -0.20 -5.66
CA VAL A 27 -13.57 -1.59 -5.80
C VAL A 27 -14.69 -2.57 -5.46
N ALA A 28 -15.32 -2.41 -4.28
CA ALA A 28 -16.39 -3.30 -3.83
C ALA A 28 -17.61 -3.34 -4.77
N ARG A 29 -17.92 -2.24 -5.48
CA ARG A 29 -19.01 -2.20 -6.47
C ARG A 29 -18.68 -2.95 -7.75
N GLN A 30 -17.40 -3.04 -8.10
CA GLN A 30 -16.92 -3.68 -9.33
C GLN A 30 -16.51 -5.15 -9.09
N ALA A 31 -16.34 -5.53 -7.83
CA ALA A 31 -15.88 -6.84 -7.42
C ALA A 31 -16.97 -7.92 -7.64
N PRO A 32 -16.60 -9.12 -8.15
CA PRO A 32 -17.47 -10.30 -8.12
C PRO A 32 -17.96 -10.64 -6.70
N ARG A 33 -19.01 -11.46 -6.56
CA ARG A 33 -19.56 -11.83 -5.24
C ARG A 33 -18.55 -12.50 -4.30
N ASP A 34 -17.56 -13.22 -4.85
CA ASP A 34 -16.56 -13.98 -4.11
C ASP A 34 -15.14 -13.42 -4.33
N THR A 35 -14.86 -12.21 -3.86
CA THR A 35 -13.52 -11.62 -4.04
C THR A 35 -12.54 -11.88 -2.90
N SER A 36 -11.28 -12.09 -3.26
CA SER A 36 -10.16 -12.36 -2.35
C SER A 36 -9.45 -11.11 -1.83
N HIS A 37 -9.62 -9.92 -2.44
CA HIS A 37 -8.82 -8.73 -2.11
C HIS A 37 -8.84 -8.35 -0.62
N LEU A 38 -10.01 -8.36 0.03
CA LEU A 38 -10.11 -8.04 1.45
C LEU A 38 -9.42 -9.11 2.32
N ARG A 39 -9.54 -10.39 1.93
CA ARG A 39 -8.87 -11.50 2.63
C ARG A 39 -7.35 -11.42 2.47
N CYS A 40 -6.85 -11.07 1.28
CA CYS A 40 -5.43 -10.80 1.07
C CYS A 40 -4.94 -9.70 2.02
N LEU A 41 -5.65 -8.56 2.04
CA LEU A 41 -5.32 -7.42 2.89
C LEU A 41 -5.31 -7.78 4.38
N GLN A 42 -6.29 -8.55 4.85
CA GLN A 42 -6.37 -8.98 6.24
C GLN A 42 -5.20 -9.90 6.63
N LEU A 43 -4.86 -10.87 5.77
CA LEU A 43 -3.72 -11.75 6.00
C LEU A 43 -2.40 -10.98 6.04
N CYS A 44 -2.18 -10.07 5.09
CA CYS A 44 -1.02 -9.20 5.07
C CYS A 44 -0.96 -8.33 6.33
N ALA A 45 -2.04 -7.62 6.66
CA ALA A 45 -2.10 -6.72 7.81
C ALA A 45 -1.82 -7.45 9.14
N GLY A 46 -2.39 -8.64 9.33
CA GLY A 46 -2.11 -9.49 10.50
C GLY A 46 -0.65 -9.93 10.59
N SER A 47 0.04 -10.03 9.46
CA SER A 47 1.44 -10.45 9.39
C SER A 47 2.44 -9.29 9.55
N LEU A 48 2.00 -8.04 9.41
CA LEU A 48 2.85 -6.83 9.52
C LEU A 48 3.36 -6.56 10.94
N MET A 49 2.74 -7.13 11.98
CA MET A 49 3.03 -6.76 13.38
C MET A 49 4.51 -6.96 13.74
N GLY A 50 5.23 -5.90 14.12
CA GLY A 50 6.66 -5.98 14.45
C GLY A 50 7.60 -5.82 13.25
N THR A 51 7.07 -5.60 12.04
CA THR A 51 7.83 -5.11 10.89
C THR A 51 7.87 -3.57 10.88
N VAL A 52 8.74 -2.99 10.05
CA VAL A 52 8.80 -1.53 9.79
C VAL A 52 7.70 -1.03 8.87
N PHE A 53 6.92 -1.93 8.26
CA PHE A 53 5.87 -1.55 7.32
C PHE A 53 4.62 -1.08 8.05
N SER A 54 4.11 0.08 7.64
CA SER A 54 2.84 0.60 8.16
C SER A 54 1.64 -0.02 7.43
N SER A 55 0.48 0.05 8.07
CA SER A 55 -0.78 -0.29 7.39
C SER A 55 -1.04 0.59 6.17
N ASP A 56 -0.56 1.84 6.18
CA ASP A 56 -0.73 2.76 5.05
C ASP A 56 0.14 2.38 3.84
N ALA A 57 1.35 1.85 4.07
CA ALA A 57 2.17 1.28 3.00
C ALA A 57 1.46 0.07 2.35
N LEU A 58 0.91 -0.83 3.17
CA LEU A 58 0.15 -1.99 2.66
C LEU A 58 -1.12 -1.56 1.90
N LYS A 59 -1.89 -0.60 2.43
CA LYS A 59 -3.04 -0.03 1.72
C LYS A 59 -2.62 0.56 0.38
N THR A 60 -1.52 1.31 0.34
CA THR A 60 -1.03 1.96 -0.89
C THR A 60 -0.64 0.91 -1.94
N VAL A 61 0.10 -0.13 -1.55
CA VAL A 61 0.41 -1.28 -2.43
C VAL A 61 -0.88 -1.92 -2.96
N ALA A 62 -1.84 -2.19 -2.08
CA ALA A 62 -3.10 -2.80 -2.48
C ALA A 62 -3.93 -1.89 -3.41
N MET A 63 -3.94 -0.58 -3.20
CA MET A 63 -4.64 0.35 -4.09
C MET A 63 -4.03 0.37 -5.48
N HIS A 64 -2.69 0.40 -5.59
CA HIS A 64 -2.01 0.31 -6.89
C HIS A 64 -2.33 -1.00 -7.62
N LEU A 65 -2.33 -2.13 -6.91
CA LEU A 65 -2.69 -3.42 -7.48
C LEU A 65 -4.17 -3.52 -7.86
N LEU A 66 -5.08 -3.01 -7.02
CA LEU A 66 -6.51 -2.97 -7.30
C LEU A 66 -6.87 -2.02 -8.46
N ASN A 67 -6.00 -1.06 -8.75
CA ASN A 67 -6.16 -0.15 -9.86
C ASN A 67 -5.68 -0.75 -11.19
N THR A 68 -4.66 -1.62 -11.15
CA THR A 68 -4.04 -2.20 -12.35
C THR A 68 -4.57 -3.59 -12.70
N ILE A 69 -4.96 -4.40 -11.71
CA ILE A 69 -5.50 -5.74 -11.92
C ILE A 69 -7.03 -5.68 -12.06
N PRO A 70 -7.61 -6.25 -13.13
CA PRO A 70 -9.06 -6.23 -13.34
C PRO A 70 -9.83 -6.84 -12.15
N PRO A 71 -11.00 -6.30 -11.77
CA PRO A 71 -11.80 -6.82 -10.67
C PRO A 71 -12.14 -8.32 -10.77
N SER A 72 -12.30 -8.86 -11.98
CA SER A 72 -12.55 -10.29 -12.24
C SER A 72 -11.40 -11.19 -11.79
N SER A 73 -10.16 -10.67 -11.76
CA SER A 73 -8.95 -11.40 -11.38
C SER A 73 -8.72 -11.44 -9.86
N TRP A 74 -9.62 -10.83 -9.08
CA TRP A 74 -9.62 -10.89 -7.61
C TRP A 74 -10.58 -11.94 -7.07
N SER A 75 -10.85 -13.02 -7.81
CA SER A 75 -11.72 -14.09 -7.32
C SER A 75 -11.11 -14.85 -6.13
N SER A 76 -11.93 -15.56 -5.36
CA SER A 76 -11.50 -16.39 -4.23
C SER A 76 -10.49 -17.48 -4.62
N ARG A 77 -10.56 -17.98 -5.86
CA ARG A 77 -9.62 -18.97 -6.42
C ARG A 77 -8.21 -18.41 -6.61
N GLU A 78 -8.11 -17.10 -6.81
CA GLU A 78 -6.85 -16.40 -7.08
C GLU A 78 -6.16 -15.93 -5.79
N LEU A 79 -6.67 -16.27 -4.60
CA LEU A 79 -6.17 -15.76 -3.31
C LEU A 79 -4.65 -15.85 -3.16
N LEU A 80 -4.07 -17.02 -3.45
CA LEU A 80 -2.62 -17.24 -3.32
C LEU A 80 -1.83 -16.41 -4.32
N VAL A 81 -2.30 -16.34 -5.57
CA VAL A 81 -1.67 -15.54 -6.62
C VAL A 81 -1.72 -14.06 -6.24
N ARG A 82 -2.85 -13.56 -5.73
CA ARG A 82 -3.00 -12.16 -5.31
C ARG A 82 -2.14 -11.81 -4.10
N LEU A 83 -1.95 -12.74 -3.16
CA LEU A 83 -0.97 -12.56 -2.09
C LEU A 83 0.45 -12.47 -2.63
N GLN A 84 0.79 -13.31 -3.61
CA GLN A 84 2.10 -13.27 -4.27
C GLN A 84 2.33 -11.96 -5.03
N ASP A 85 1.30 -11.41 -5.69
CA ASP A 85 1.39 -10.11 -6.36
C ASP A 85 1.63 -8.97 -5.38
N ILE A 86 0.97 -8.99 -4.22
CA ILE A 86 1.20 -8.00 -3.14
C ILE A 86 2.66 -8.06 -2.69
N MET A 87 3.18 -9.26 -2.46
CA MET A 87 4.58 -9.44 -2.03
C MET A 87 5.56 -9.02 -3.12
N TRP A 88 5.29 -9.36 -4.38
CA TRP A 88 6.13 -8.97 -5.52
C TRP A 88 6.16 -7.45 -5.68
N TYR A 89 5.00 -6.81 -5.66
CA TYR A 89 4.89 -5.36 -5.80
C TYR A 89 5.62 -4.65 -4.66
N LEU A 90 5.42 -5.09 -3.41
CA LEU A 90 6.14 -4.54 -2.27
C LEU A 90 7.65 -4.72 -2.38
N HIS A 91 8.13 -5.88 -2.86
CA HIS A 91 9.55 -6.12 -3.10
C HIS A 91 10.12 -5.15 -4.13
N GLY A 92 9.45 -4.98 -5.28
CA GLY A 92 9.85 -4.01 -6.29
C GLY A 92 9.95 -2.59 -5.74
N CYS A 93 8.97 -2.17 -4.93
CA CYS A 93 9.01 -0.88 -4.24
C CYS A 93 10.20 -0.74 -3.28
N LEU A 94 10.64 -1.83 -2.63
CA LEU A 94 11.83 -1.82 -1.78
C LEU A 94 13.11 -1.69 -2.61
N GLU A 95 13.23 -2.44 -3.70
CA GLU A 95 14.38 -2.37 -4.62
C GLU A 95 14.57 -0.94 -5.16
N GLU A 96 13.48 -0.36 -5.64
CA GLU A 96 13.42 1.01 -6.14
C GLU A 96 13.46 2.07 -5.02
N LYS A 97 13.30 1.65 -3.75
CA LYS A 97 13.15 2.53 -2.58
C LYS A 97 12.03 3.56 -2.79
N ARG A 98 10.99 3.15 -3.52
CA ARG A 98 9.91 4.01 -3.97
C ARG A 98 8.56 3.31 -3.85
N LEU A 99 7.67 3.94 -3.09
CA LEU A 99 6.25 3.60 -3.03
C LEU A 99 5.47 4.91 -3.05
N ASP A 100 4.97 5.31 -4.20
CA ASP A 100 4.25 6.57 -4.34
C ASP A 100 2.86 6.49 -3.72
N HIS A 101 2.47 7.54 -2.99
CA HIS A 101 1.17 7.65 -2.38
C HIS A 101 0.07 7.63 -3.45
N PHE A 102 -0.95 6.79 -3.25
CA PHE A 102 -1.92 6.48 -4.30
C PHE A 102 -2.74 7.69 -4.79
N PHE A 103 -3.02 8.66 -3.92
CA PHE A 103 -3.87 9.83 -4.23
C PHE A 103 -3.11 11.10 -4.61
N LEU A 104 -1.77 11.11 -4.58
CA LEU A 104 -0.96 12.30 -4.82
C LEU A 104 -0.11 12.11 -6.08
N GLY A 105 -0.37 12.93 -7.10
CA GLY A 105 0.39 12.87 -8.35
C GLY A 105 0.26 11.55 -9.14
N ASN A 106 -0.76 10.73 -8.83
CA ASN A 106 -1.00 9.48 -9.52
C ASN A 106 -1.75 9.73 -10.84
N GLU A 107 -1.03 9.67 -11.96
CA GLU A 107 -1.61 9.85 -13.30
C GLU A 107 -2.60 8.74 -13.69
N ASN A 108 -2.53 7.57 -13.04
CA ASN A 108 -3.41 6.43 -13.30
C ASN A 108 -4.66 6.43 -12.41
N MET A 109 -5.00 7.56 -11.79
CA MET A 109 -6.14 7.65 -10.88
C MET A 109 -7.47 7.39 -11.62
N PRO A 110 -8.37 6.54 -11.08
CA PRO A 110 -9.69 6.36 -11.67
C PRO A 110 -10.48 7.66 -11.81
N GLU A 111 -11.01 7.93 -13.01
CA GLU A 111 -11.74 9.16 -13.34
C GLU A 111 -12.98 9.39 -12.44
N ASP A 112 -13.60 8.33 -11.93
CA ASP A 112 -14.76 8.40 -11.05
C ASP A 112 -14.41 8.76 -9.60
N ILE A 113 -13.12 8.85 -9.25
CA ILE A 113 -12.67 9.32 -7.94
C ILE A 113 -12.22 10.78 -8.05
N ILE A 114 -13.15 11.68 -7.73
CA ILE A 114 -12.90 13.11 -7.71
C ILE A 114 -12.04 13.48 -6.49
N LEU A 115 -10.81 13.92 -6.77
CA LEU A 115 -9.86 14.46 -5.80
C LEU A 115 -9.76 15.98 -5.92
N PRO A 116 -9.41 16.71 -4.84
CA PRO A 116 -9.03 18.11 -4.93
C PRO A 116 -7.96 18.35 -6.02
N PRO A 117 -8.05 19.44 -6.82
CA PRO A 117 -7.07 19.72 -7.88
C PRO A 117 -5.62 19.76 -7.38
N ALA A 118 -5.41 20.24 -6.16
CA ALA A 118 -4.09 20.27 -5.54
C ALA A 118 -3.47 18.88 -5.35
N PHE A 119 -4.27 17.83 -5.12
CA PHE A 119 -3.75 16.46 -4.95
C PHE A 119 -3.35 15.84 -6.30
N GLN A 120 -4.10 16.17 -7.36
CA GLN A 120 -3.79 15.72 -8.72
C GLN A 120 -2.54 16.42 -9.26
N ALA A 121 -2.37 17.70 -8.96
CA ALA A 121 -1.22 18.50 -9.38
C ALA A 121 0.01 18.34 -8.47
N ALA A 122 -0.11 17.63 -7.34
CA ALA A 122 1.00 17.40 -6.43
C ALA A 122 2.06 16.48 -7.07
N GLU A 123 3.32 16.69 -6.71
CA GLU A 123 4.37 15.72 -7.06
C GLU A 123 4.10 14.37 -6.36
N PRO A 124 4.38 13.23 -7.02
CA PRO A 124 4.21 11.92 -6.42
C PRO A 124 4.99 11.80 -5.11
N THR A 125 4.26 11.56 -4.02
CA THR A 125 4.84 11.52 -2.67
C THR A 125 5.33 10.12 -2.34
N ASN A 126 6.64 9.91 -2.27
CA ASN A 126 7.23 8.61 -1.97
C ASN A 126 7.17 8.27 -0.46
N LEU A 127 6.36 7.27 -0.09
CA LEU A 127 6.26 6.75 1.29
C LEU A 127 7.55 6.09 1.79
N PHE A 128 8.40 5.61 0.87
CA PHE A 128 9.70 5.02 1.16
C PHE A 128 10.85 6.02 1.03
N HIS A 129 10.58 7.32 1.05
CA HIS A 129 11.61 8.35 0.96
C HIS A 129 12.77 8.16 1.97
N ARG A 130 12.48 7.71 3.20
CA ARG A 130 13.51 7.41 4.20
C ARG A 130 14.52 6.35 3.73
N LEU A 131 14.09 5.38 2.93
CA LEU A 131 14.94 4.30 2.46
C LEU A 131 16.02 4.80 1.49
N LEU A 132 15.79 5.93 0.81
CA LEU A 132 16.78 6.58 -0.06
C LEU A 132 17.96 7.16 0.74
N GLN A 133 17.70 7.62 1.97
CA GLN A 133 18.68 8.35 2.78
C GLN A 133 19.38 7.46 3.81
N ASP A 134 18.74 6.38 4.25
CA ASP A 134 19.23 5.52 5.33
C ASP A 134 19.40 4.06 4.85
N PRO A 135 20.64 3.64 4.51
CA PRO A 135 20.94 2.27 4.12
C PRO A 135 20.61 1.23 5.20
N ALA A 136 20.69 1.60 6.48
CA ALA A 136 20.36 0.69 7.57
C ALA A 136 18.85 0.48 7.67
N ALA A 137 18.04 1.54 7.48
CA ALA A 137 16.59 1.42 7.36
C ALA A 137 16.20 0.57 6.15
N HIS A 138 16.83 0.76 4.99
CA HIS A 138 16.59 -0.06 3.81
C HIS A 138 16.94 -1.54 4.05
N ALA A 139 18.11 -1.83 4.61
CA ALA A 139 18.51 -3.19 4.96
C ALA A 139 17.56 -3.83 5.99
N LYS A 140 17.04 -3.04 6.95
CA LYS A 140 16.02 -3.52 7.88
C LYS A 140 14.70 -3.83 7.18
N ALA A 141 14.25 -2.96 6.28
CA ALA A 141 13.01 -3.18 5.51
C ALA A 141 13.08 -4.46 4.67
N LEU A 142 14.23 -4.76 4.05
CA LEU A 142 14.45 -6.03 3.33
C LEU A 142 14.39 -7.25 4.25
N ARG A 143 14.99 -7.19 5.45
CA ARG A 143 14.88 -8.28 6.43
C ARG A 143 13.45 -8.49 6.93
N ASP A 144 12.77 -7.40 7.26
CA ASP A 144 11.38 -7.43 7.71
C ASP A 144 10.44 -7.93 6.60
N PHE A 145 10.77 -7.68 5.32
CA PHE A 145 10.04 -8.22 4.17
C PHE A 145 10.15 -9.74 4.09
N GLU A 146 11.36 -10.28 4.27
CA GLU A 146 11.56 -11.74 4.34
C GLU A 146 10.79 -12.36 5.51
N GLU A 147 10.81 -11.72 6.68
CA GLU A 147 10.02 -12.16 7.83
C GLU A 147 8.50 -12.11 7.55
N LEU A 148 8.02 -11.05 6.89
CA LEU A 148 6.62 -10.93 6.46
C LEU A 148 6.22 -12.08 5.52
N LYS A 149 7.06 -12.38 4.53
CA LYS A 149 6.86 -13.48 3.57
C LYS A 149 6.79 -14.83 4.29
N ASP A 150 7.71 -15.07 5.21
CA ASP A 150 7.76 -16.29 6.01
C ASP A 150 6.52 -16.46 6.90
N ARG A 151 6.05 -15.38 7.52
CA ARG A 151 4.84 -15.38 8.35
C ARG A 151 3.59 -15.68 7.52
N LEU A 152 3.46 -15.04 6.36
CA LEU A 152 2.36 -15.31 5.44
C LEU A 152 2.38 -16.76 4.96
N THR A 153 3.55 -17.28 4.61
CA THR A 153 3.71 -18.69 4.17
C THR A 153 3.27 -19.68 5.25
N ARG A 154 3.51 -19.38 6.54
CA ARG A 154 3.04 -20.22 7.66
C ARG A 154 1.53 -20.18 7.93
N LEU A 155 0.82 -19.17 7.42
CA LEU A 155 -0.62 -19.01 7.59
C LEU A 155 -1.44 -19.68 6.47
N LEU A 156 -0.79 -20.07 5.37
CA LEU A 156 -1.39 -20.66 4.18
C LEU A 156 -1.25 -22.19 4.19
#